data_AF-A0A5K1FXD6-F1
#
_entry.id   AF-A0A5K1FXD6-F1
#
_cell.length_a   1.000
_cell.length_b   1.000
_cell.length_c   1.000
_cell.angle_alpha   90.00
_cell.angle_beta   90.00
_cell.angle_gamma   90.00
#
_symmetry.space_group_name_H-M   'P 1'
#
loop_
_entity.id
_entity.type
_entity.pdbx_description
1 polymer ?
#
loop_
_entity_poly.entity_id
_entity_poly.type
_entity_poly.pdbx_seq_one_letter_code
_entity_poly.pdbx_strand_id
1 'polypeptide(L)'
;MEEVCSLTRHALLRLLFALPLLLAAASSRPPFACDPADPATRSHVFCRTSLPLEVRVRDLVSRLTLDEKVTQLVNSAPGVPRLGIPAYDWWSESLHGVSGSGRGIHFDGSIRAATSFPQVILTAASFNVLHWYQIGQ
;
A
#
# COMPACT_ATOMS: atom_id res chain seq x y z
N MET A 1 -31.73 -18.20 -49.40
CA MET A 1 -32.00 -17.40 -48.19
C MET A 1 -31.76 -18.17 -46.88
N GLU A 2 -31.34 -19.44 -46.93
CA GLU A 2 -31.05 -20.25 -45.73
C GLU A 2 -29.57 -20.27 -45.31
N GLU A 3 -28.63 -20.07 -46.24
CA GLU A 3 -27.17 -20.09 -45.98
C GLU A 3 -26.68 -18.95 -45.06
N VAL A 4 -27.37 -17.80 -45.06
CA VAL A 4 -26.97 -16.61 -44.27
C VAL A 4 -27.28 -16.77 -42.77
N CYS A 5 -28.17 -17.70 -42.40
CA CYS A 5 -28.64 -17.88 -41.01
C CYS A 5 -27.75 -18.84 -40.18
N SER A 6 -26.98 -19.72 -40.84
CA SER A 6 -26.13 -20.71 -40.16
C SER A 6 -24.75 -20.17 -39.77
N LEU A 7 -24.18 -19.30 -40.61
CA LEU A 7 -22.85 -18.70 -40.39
C LEU A 7 -22.86 -17.70 -39.21
N THR A 8 -23.99 -17.03 -38.99
CA THR A 8 -24.18 -16.05 -37.90
C THR A 8 -24.35 -16.72 -36.54
N ARG A 9 -24.97 -17.91 -36.46
CA ARG A 9 -25.12 -18.69 -35.21
C ARG A 9 -23.78 -19.20 -34.65
N HIS A 10 -22.86 -19.62 -35.49
CA HIS A 10 -21.54 -20.13 -35.06
C HIS A 10 -20.58 -18.99 -34.66
N ALA A 11 -20.68 -17.83 -35.31
CA ALA A 11 -19.91 -16.64 -34.94
C ALA A 11 -20.35 -16.05 -33.58
N LEU A 12 -21.67 -16.02 -33.30
CA LEU A 12 -22.23 -15.57 -32.03
C LEU A 12 -21.87 -16.49 -30.85
N LEU A 13 -21.87 -17.82 -31.05
CA LEU A 13 -21.50 -18.77 -29.99
C LEU A 13 -20.01 -18.74 -29.62
N ARG A 14 -19.12 -18.46 -30.59
CA ARG A 14 -17.68 -18.34 -30.34
C ARG A 14 -17.30 -17.03 -29.63
N LEU A 15 -18.06 -15.96 -29.84
CA LEU A 15 -17.86 -14.69 -29.14
C LEU A 15 -18.24 -14.76 -27.65
N LEU A 16 -19.19 -15.63 -27.29
CA LEU A 16 -19.67 -15.82 -25.91
C LEU A 16 -18.73 -16.68 -25.04
N PHE A 17 -17.89 -17.54 -25.63
CA PHE A 17 -16.95 -18.38 -24.88
C PHE A 17 -15.54 -17.80 -24.72
N ALA A 18 -15.22 -16.68 -25.38
CA ALA A 18 -13.92 -16.02 -25.29
C ALA A 18 -13.87 -14.84 -24.29
N LEU A 19 -14.97 -14.53 -23.59
CA LEU A 19 -15.08 -13.30 -22.81
C LEU A 19 -14.94 -13.38 -21.27
N PRO A 20 -14.78 -14.53 -20.57
CA PRO A 20 -14.42 -14.46 -19.15
C PRO A 20 -12.91 -14.73 -18.97
N LEU A 21 -12.03 -13.91 -19.56
CA LEU A 21 -10.61 -13.93 -19.17
C LEU A 21 -9.99 -12.55 -18.90
N LEU A 22 -10.75 -11.47 -18.99
CA LEU A 22 -10.21 -10.12 -18.76
C LEU A 22 -11.17 -9.34 -17.88
N LEU A 23 -11.06 -9.55 -16.56
CA LEU A 23 -10.99 -8.48 -15.54
C LEU A 23 -10.93 -9.12 -14.14
N ALA A 24 -9.88 -9.89 -13.85
CA ALA A 24 -9.38 -9.88 -12.48
C ALA A 24 -8.67 -8.54 -12.31
N ALA A 25 -9.44 -7.48 -12.03
CA ALA A 25 -8.87 -6.23 -11.55
C ALA A 25 -8.25 -6.52 -10.19
N ALA A 26 -7.00 -6.98 -10.18
CA ALA A 26 -6.20 -7.01 -8.97
C ALA A 26 -6.20 -5.58 -8.42
N SER A 27 -6.78 -5.40 -7.24
CA SER A 27 -6.76 -4.10 -6.56
C SER A 27 -5.31 -3.68 -6.43
N SER A 28 -4.92 -2.61 -7.10
CA SER A 28 -3.58 -2.01 -7.00
C SER A 28 -3.36 -1.29 -5.66
N ARG A 29 -4.36 -1.30 -4.78
CA ARG A 29 -4.26 -0.69 -3.45
C ARG A 29 -3.47 -1.64 -2.56
N PRO A 30 -2.37 -1.19 -1.94
CA PRO A 30 -1.72 -1.97 -0.93
C PRO A 30 -2.72 -2.35 0.17
N PRO A 31 -2.55 -3.50 0.83
CA PRO A 31 -3.40 -3.83 1.97
C PRO A 31 -3.18 -2.75 3.03
N PHE A 32 -4.24 -2.05 3.39
CA PHE A 32 -4.23 -1.07 4.49
C PHE A 32 -5.10 -1.60 5.62
N ALA A 33 -4.66 -1.33 6.86
CA ALA A 33 -5.51 -1.56 8.01
C ALA A 33 -6.77 -0.67 7.92
N CYS A 34 -7.87 -1.13 8.52
CA CYS A 34 -9.12 -0.39 8.59
C CYS A 34 -9.77 -0.10 7.24
N ASP A 35 -9.73 -1.06 6.32
CA ASP A 35 -10.50 -0.97 5.07
C ASP A 35 -12.00 -0.79 5.40
N PRO A 36 -12.65 0.32 5.00
CA PRO A 36 -14.07 0.52 5.25
C PRO A 36 -14.96 -0.54 4.60
N ALA A 37 -14.48 -1.21 3.55
CA ALA A 37 -15.16 -2.30 2.88
C ALA A 37 -15.09 -3.61 3.66
N ASP A 38 -14.16 -3.75 4.62
CA ASP A 38 -14.04 -4.92 5.47
C ASP A 38 -14.90 -4.77 6.74
N PRO A 39 -16.04 -5.49 6.84
CA PRO A 39 -16.92 -5.39 7.99
C PRO A 39 -16.30 -5.93 9.28
N ALA A 40 -15.27 -6.79 9.20
CA ALA A 40 -14.60 -7.34 10.37
C ALA A 40 -13.76 -6.27 11.08
N THR A 41 -13.06 -5.44 10.32
CA THR A 41 -12.11 -4.45 10.87
C THR A 41 -12.72 -3.07 11.07
N ARG A 42 -13.73 -2.66 10.30
CA ARG A 42 -14.37 -1.33 10.42
C ARG A 42 -14.95 -1.04 11.82
N SER A 43 -15.28 -2.09 12.57
CA SER A 43 -15.94 -1.97 13.88
C SER A 43 -14.97 -1.60 15.00
N HIS A 44 -13.67 -1.83 14.81
CA HIS A 44 -12.63 -1.58 15.78
C HIS A 44 -12.52 -0.10 16.14
N VAL A 45 -12.27 0.20 17.41
CA VAL A 45 -12.15 1.58 17.89
C VAL A 45 -10.92 2.25 17.28
N PHE A 46 -9.82 1.53 17.10
CA PHE A 46 -8.62 2.05 16.43
C PHE A 46 -8.86 2.49 14.97
N CYS A 47 -9.91 1.99 14.32
CA CYS A 47 -10.31 2.38 12.95
C CYS A 47 -11.22 3.62 12.88
N ARG A 48 -11.71 4.15 14.01
CA ARG A 48 -12.58 5.33 14.03
C ARG A 48 -11.76 6.62 14.02
N THR A 49 -11.65 7.25 12.86
CA THR A 49 -10.87 8.49 12.66
C THR A 49 -11.43 9.72 13.38
N SER A 50 -12.69 9.66 13.85
CA SER A 50 -13.30 10.71 14.67
C SER A 50 -12.84 10.72 16.12
N LEU A 51 -12.14 9.68 16.58
CA LEU A 51 -11.61 9.60 17.95
C LEU A 51 -10.16 10.11 18.02
N PRO A 52 -9.71 10.62 19.19
CA PRO A 52 -8.33 11.02 19.40
C PRO A 52 -7.33 9.90 19.11
N LEU A 53 -6.14 10.26 18.63
CA LEU A 53 -5.09 9.30 18.27
C LEU A 53 -4.75 8.38 19.44
N GLU A 54 -4.62 8.93 20.65
CA GLU A 54 -4.25 8.20 21.85
C GLU A 54 -5.28 7.11 22.20
N VAL A 55 -6.56 7.38 21.99
CA VAL A 55 -7.65 6.41 22.19
C VAL A 55 -7.52 5.27 21.18
N ARG A 56 -7.27 5.61 19.91
CA ARG A 56 -7.12 4.64 18.83
C ARG A 56 -5.89 3.76 19.03
N VAL A 57 -4.75 4.35 19.37
CA VAL A 57 -3.49 3.62 19.63
C VAL A 57 -3.64 2.72 20.85
N ARG A 58 -4.25 3.21 21.94
CA ARG A 58 -4.47 2.40 23.14
C ARG A 58 -5.35 1.18 22.86
N ASP A 59 -6.42 1.35 22.09
CA ASP A 59 -7.29 0.24 21.67
C ASP A 59 -6.56 -0.76 20.77
N LEU A 60 -5.73 -0.29 19.84
CA LEU A 60 -4.93 -1.19 19.00
C LEU A 60 -3.96 -2.02 19.86
N VAL A 61 -3.15 -1.37 20.71
CA VAL A 61 -2.13 -2.05 21.52
C VAL A 61 -2.75 -2.96 22.58
N SER A 62 -3.95 -2.65 23.10
CA SER A 62 -4.64 -3.51 24.07
C SER A 62 -5.19 -4.80 23.45
N ARG A 63 -5.44 -4.80 22.12
CA ARG A 63 -5.92 -5.98 21.37
C ARG A 63 -4.81 -6.97 21.00
N LEU A 64 -3.55 -6.53 21.03
CA LEU A 64 -2.41 -7.39 20.72
C LEU A 64 -2.12 -8.33 21.89
N THR A 65 -1.89 -9.61 21.59
CA THR A 65 -1.28 -10.54 22.53
C THR A 65 0.16 -10.13 22.85
N LEU A 66 0.74 -10.71 23.91
CA LEU A 66 2.14 -10.43 24.24
C LEU A 66 3.08 -10.85 23.09
N ASP A 67 2.85 -12.03 22.50
CA ASP A 67 3.64 -12.53 21.39
C ASP A 67 3.51 -11.63 20.15
N GLU A 68 2.28 -11.22 19.82
CA GLU A 68 2.03 -10.26 18.74
C GLU A 68 2.83 -8.97 19.00
N LYS A 69 2.81 -8.40 20.22
CA LYS A 69 3.58 -7.19 20.56
C LYS A 69 5.08 -7.36 20.36
N VAL A 70 5.65 -8.47 20.82
CA VAL A 70 7.09 -8.73 20.67
C VAL A 70 7.49 -8.74 19.20
N THR A 71 6.67 -9.35 18.34
CA THR A 71 6.95 -9.36 16.90
C THR A 71 6.92 -7.99 16.23
N GLN A 72 6.26 -7.00 16.84
CA GLN A 72 6.20 -5.64 16.29
C GLN A 72 7.42 -4.77 16.65
N LEU A 73 8.39 -5.30 17.42
CA LEU A 73 9.58 -4.56 17.87
C LEU A 73 10.77 -4.61 16.88
N VAL A 74 10.54 -5.11 15.67
CA VAL A 74 11.52 -5.16 14.58
C VAL A 74 11.04 -4.32 13.41
N ASN A 75 11.95 -3.90 12.52
CA ASN A 75 11.57 -3.15 11.33
C ASN A 75 10.64 -3.94 10.41
N SER A 76 10.93 -5.20 10.12
CA SER A 76 10.01 -6.09 9.40
C SER A 76 8.92 -6.62 10.32
N ALA A 77 8.02 -5.74 10.77
CA ALA A 77 6.91 -6.13 11.62
C ALA A 77 5.93 -7.01 10.81
N PRO A 78 5.69 -8.27 11.23
CA PRO A 78 4.73 -9.11 10.56
C PRO A 78 3.31 -8.56 10.76
N GLY A 79 2.40 -8.89 9.85
CA GLY A 79 1.01 -8.50 9.98
C GLY A 79 0.34 -9.19 11.18
N VAL A 80 -0.82 -8.67 11.58
CA VAL A 80 -1.70 -9.28 12.58
C VAL A 80 -3.05 -9.58 11.89
N PRO A 81 -3.18 -10.72 11.19
CA PRO A 81 -4.34 -11.02 10.33
C PRO A 81 -5.67 -11.00 11.07
N ARG A 82 -5.69 -11.44 12.33
CA ARG A 82 -6.90 -11.44 13.19
C ARG A 82 -7.48 -10.03 13.40
N LEU A 83 -6.63 -9.00 13.33
CA LEU A 83 -7.02 -7.59 13.43
C LEU A 83 -7.05 -6.89 12.07
N GLY A 84 -6.82 -7.63 10.98
CA GLY A 84 -6.68 -7.09 9.62
C GLY A 84 -5.57 -6.06 9.48
N ILE A 85 -4.47 -6.24 10.21
CA ILE A 85 -3.29 -5.37 10.13
C ILE A 85 -2.29 -6.00 9.17
N PRO A 86 -1.92 -5.34 8.07
CA PRO A 86 -0.91 -5.82 7.14
C PRO A 86 0.48 -5.80 7.78
N ALA A 87 1.42 -6.56 7.20
CA ALA A 87 2.83 -6.40 7.56
C ALA A 87 3.31 -4.98 7.23
N TYR A 88 4.24 -4.47 8.01
CA TYR A 88 4.76 -3.11 7.85
C TYR A 88 6.26 -3.09 8.05
N ASP A 89 7.00 -2.52 7.09
CA ASP A 89 8.42 -2.22 7.26
C ASP A 89 8.61 -0.73 7.52
N TRP A 90 8.92 -0.37 8.77
CA TRP A 90 9.11 1.02 9.14
C TRP A 90 10.51 1.55 8.79
N TRP A 91 11.42 0.68 8.33
CA TRP A 91 12.73 1.12 7.85
C TRP A 91 12.68 1.46 6.36
N SER A 92 12.69 2.76 6.09
CA SER A 92 12.88 3.35 4.76
C SER A 92 13.95 4.44 4.83
N GLU A 93 14.60 4.70 3.70
CA GLU A 93 15.70 5.66 3.60
C GLU A 93 15.35 6.81 2.66
N SER A 94 15.59 8.05 3.11
CA SER A 94 15.25 9.25 2.33
C SER A 94 16.22 10.44 2.53
N LEU A 95 17.46 10.18 2.96
CA LEU A 95 18.44 11.20 3.36
C LEU A 95 18.59 12.37 2.36
N HIS A 96 18.58 12.08 1.06
CA HIS A 96 18.70 13.07 -0.01
C HIS A 96 17.82 12.68 -1.22
N GLY A 97 16.58 12.26 -0.91
CA GLY A 97 15.67 11.63 -1.86
C GLY A 97 15.38 10.19 -1.47
N VAL A 98 14.23 9.67 -1.90
CA VAL A 98 13.79 8.31 -1.57
C VAL A 98 14.76 7.27 -2.13
N SER A 99 15.22 6.37 -1.26
CA SER A 99 16.16 5.31 -1.60
C SER A 99 15.48 3.95 -1.54
N GLY A 100 15.92 3.04 -2.41
CA GLY A 100 15.57 1.62 -2.35
C GLY A 100 16.43 0.84 -1.34
N SER A 101 17.21 1.55 -0.53
CA SER A 101 17.93 0.96 0.60
C SER A 101 16.94 0.63 1.72
N GLY A 102 17.08 -0.56 2.30
CA GLY A 102 16.10 -1.10 3.25
C GLY A 102 15.05 -1.96 2.58
N ARG A 103 13.89 -2.10 3.22
CA ARG A 103 12.79 -2.99 2.78
C ARG A 103 11.46 -2.27 2.56
N GLY A 104 11.35 -1.00 2.93
CA GLY A 104 10.09 -0.26 2.82
C GLY A 104 9.75 0.23 1.41
N ILE A 105 10.74 0.44 0.53
CA ILE A 105 10.54 0.97 -0.84
C ILE A 105 11.26 0.11 -1.88
N HIS A 106 10.57 -0.19 -2.98
CA HIS A 106 11.09 -0.92 -4.13
C HIS A 106 10.80 -0.16 -5.44
N PHE A 107 11.76 -0.17 -6.36
CA PHE A 107 11.69 0.51 -7.67
C PHE A 107 11.49 -0.46 -8.85
N ASP A 108 10.87 -1.62 -8.58
CA ASP A 108 10.60 -2.69 -9.54
C ASP A 108 9.17 -2.66 -10.10
N GLY A 109 8.29 -1.81 -9.54
CA GLY A 109 6.90 -1.62 -9.99
C GLY A 109 6.72 -0.54 -11.07
N SER A 110 5.59 0.17 -11.02
CA SER A 110 5.27 1.29 -11.91
C SER A 110 6.16 2.51 -11.69
N ILE A 111 6.71 2.67 -10.49
CA ILE A 111 7.69 3.69 -10.13
C ILE A 111 9.07 3.05 -10.19
N ARG A 112 9.95 3.60 -11.04
CA ARG A 112 11.26 3.01 -11.37
C ARG A 112 12.46 3.76 -10.80
N ALA A 113 12.24 4.96 -10.29
CA ALA A 113 13.27 5.83 -9.71
C ALA A 113 12.64 6.94 -8.86
N ALA A 114 13.48 7.63 -8.10
CA ALA A 114 13.16 8.86 -7.39
C ALA A 114 14.24 9.91 -7.66
N THR A 115 13.93 11.18 -7.41
CA THR A 115 14.90 12.28 -7.51
C THR A 115 16.04 12.07 -6.51
N SER A 116 17.28 12.14 -6.98
CA SER A 116 18.48 12.13 -6.14
C SER A 116 18.99 13.56 -5.98
N PHE A 117 18.79 14.16 -4.81
CA PHE A 117 19.29 15.48 -4.48
C PHE A 117 20.78 15.46 -4.13
N PRO A 118 21.46 16.62 -4.08
CA PRO A 118 22.79 16.72 -3.51
C PRO A 118 22.83 16.15 -2.08
N GLN A 119 23.97 15.55 -1.71
CA GLN A 119 24.20 15.11 -0.33
C GLN A 119 23.99 16.28 0.65
N VAL A 120 23.59 15.94 1.88
CA VAL A 120 23.26 16.92 2.94
C VAL A 120 24.32 18.01 3.09
N ILE A 121 25.60 17.64 3.00
CA ILE A 121 26.72 18.60 3.12
C ILE A 121 26.69 19.68 2.02
N LEU A 122 26.35 19.33 0.78
CA LEU A 122 26.29 20.26 -0.35
C LEU A 122 25.00 21.08 -0.32
N THR A 123 23.88 20.46 0.04
CA THR A 123 22.62 21.18 0.23
C THR A 123 22.73 22.22 1.34
N ALA A 124 23.40 21.90 2.45
CA ALA A 124 23.67 22.84 3.54
C ALA A 124 24.60 24.00 3.12
N ALA A 125 25.56 23.73 2.23
CA ALA A 125 26.48 24.75 1.70
C ALA A 125 25.79 25.82 0.83
N SER A 126 24.50 25.64 0.48
CA SER A 126 23.71 26.70 -0.16
C SER A 126 23.36 27.86 0.77
N PHE A 127 23.43 27.63 2.10
CA PHE A 127 22.95 28.56 3.14
C PHE A 127 21.49 29.04 2.91
N ASN A 128 20.67 28.24 2.22
CA ASN A 128 19.29 28.57 1.88
C ASN A 128 18.32 27.61 2.58
N VAL A 129 17.71 28.09 3.68
CA VAL A 129 16.75 27.31 4.48
C VAL A 129 15.49 26.94 3.71
N LEU A 130 15.06 27.76 2.75
CA LEU A 130 13.88 27.47 1.93
C LEU A 130 14.17 26.31 0.99
N HIS A 131 15.39 26.21 0.46
CA HIS A 131 15.79 25.08 -0.37
C HIS A 131 15.73 23.76 0.41
N TRP A 132 16.13 23.76 1.68
CA TRP A 132 16.02 22.60 2.57
C TRP A 132 14.56 22.16 2.77
N TYR A 133 13.68 23.13 3.01
CA TYR A 133 12.24 22.86 3.16
C TYR A 133 11.61 22.35 1.86
N GLN A 134 12.01 22.88 0.71
CA GLN A 134 11.52 22.46 -0.60
C GLN A 134 11.93 21.03 -0.98
N ILE A 135 13.13 20.58 -0.57
CA ILE A 135 13.57 19.19 -0.78
C ILE A 135 12.74 18.20 0.05
N GLY A 136 12.29 18.61 1.23
CA GLY A 136 11.56 17.75 2.16
C GLY A 136 10.04 17.70 1.97
N GLN A 137 9.45 18.51 1.08
CA GLN A 137 8.02 18.48 0.75
C GLN A 137 7.66 17.35 -0.21
#